data_AF-A0A2D4P5J3-F1
#
_entry.id   AF-A0A2D4P5J3-F1
#
_cell.length_a   1.000
_cell.length_b   1.000
_cell.length_c   1.000
_cell.angle_alpha   90.00
_cell.angle_beta   90.00
_cell.angle_gamma   90.00
#
_symmetry.space_group_name_H-M   'P 1'
#
loop_
_entity.id
_entity.type
_entity.pdbx_description
1 polymer ?
#
loop_
_entity_poly.entity_id
_entity_poly.type
_entity_poly.pdbx_seq_one_letter_code
_entity_poly.pdbx_strand_id
1 'polypeptide(L)'
;AYITLIPKEDTDLQQVKNYRPISLLNSDYKIFASILAERLKIYLNNFIHADQNGFLLKRQIKDNMRIILDTLEYYEAHPEKQMALMFLDAQKAFDNVSW
;
A
#
# COMPACT_ATOMS: atom_id res chain seq x y z
N ALA A 1 -6.28 -8.51 -22.61
CA ALA A 1 -5.17 -8.21 -21.69
C ALA A 1 -4.08 -9.24 -21.91
N TYR A 2 -2.80 -8.84 -21.88
CA TYR A 2 -1.66 -9.77 -21.95
C TYR A 2 -1.02 -9.83 -20.56
N ILE A 3 -0.83 -11.01 -19.98
CA ILE A 3 -0.20 -11.16 -18.66
C ILE A 3 1.26 -11.53 -18.87
N THR A 4 2.15 -10.80 -18.21
CA THR A 4 3.59 -11.11 -18.15
C THR A 4 4.05 -11.25 -16.71
N LEU A 5 5.12 -12.01 -16.48
CA LEU A 5 5.70 -12.19 -15.15
C LEU A 5 6.92 -11.28 -14.99
N ILE A 6 7.03 -10.59 -13.86
CA ILE A 6 8.22 -9.84 -13.45
C ILE A 6 8.82 -10.49 -12.20
N PRO A 7 10.09 -10.93 -12.22
CA PRO A 7 10.73 -11.47 -11.02
C PRO A 7 10.92 -10.37 -9.97
N LYS A 8 10.80 -10.73 -8.68
CA LYS A 8 11.22 -9.86 -7.58
C LYS A 8 12.74 -9.75 -7.57
N GLU A 9 13.25 -8.55 -7.34
CA GLU A 9 14.69 -8.31 -7.17
C GLU A 9 15.25 -9.16 -6.02
N ASP A 10 16.49 -9.63 -6.18
CA ASP A 10 17.24 -10.42 -5.19
C ASP A 10 16.52 -11.68 -4.66
N THR A 11 15.74 -12.34 -5.52
CA THR A 11 15.04 -13.59 -5.16
C THR A 11 15.40 -14.77 -6.06
N ASP A 12 15.21 -15.99 -5.55
CA ASP A 12 15.42 -17.22 -6.31
C ASP A 12 14.39 -17.34 -7.46
N LEU A 13 14.90 -17.35 -8.69
CA LEU A 13 14.11 -17.44 -9.93
C LEU A 13 13.48 -18.83 -10.14
N GLN A 14 13.89 -19.85 -9.39
CA GLN A 14 13.26 -21.18 -9.48
C GLN A 14 11.93 -21.24 -8.71
N GLN A 15 11.64 -20.25 -7.87
CA GLN A 15 10.44 -20.22 -7.04
C GLN A 15 9.32 -19.39 -7.69
N VAL A 16 8.22 -20.04 -8.07
CA VAL A 16 7.07 -19.38 -8.73
C VAL A 16 6.50 -18.21 -7.92
N LYS A 17 6.50 -18.28 -6.58
CA LYS A 17 6.02 -17.21 -5.67
C LYS A 17 6.83 -15.90 -5.76
N ASN A 18 8.01 -15.95 -6.37
CA ASN A 18 8.89 -14.82 -6.54
C ASN A 18 8.59 -14.00 -7.81
N TYR A 19 7.64 -14.43 -8.61
CA TYR A 19 7.16 -13.69 -9.78
C TYR A 19 5.89 -12.92 -9.46
N ARG A 20 5.85 -11.65 -9.89
CA ARG A 20 4.67 -10.80 -9.85
C ARG A 20 3.99 -10.85 -11.23
N PRO A 21 2.75 -11.32 -11.35
CA PRO A 21 2.00 -11.19 -12.59
C PRO A 21 1.61 -9.72 -12.80
N ILE A 22 1.82 -9.21 -14.02
CA ILE A 22 1.39 -7.88 -14.43
C ILE A 22 0.52 -8.00 -15.68
N SER A 23 -0.69 -7.46 -15.59
CA SER A 23 -1.62 -7.33 -16.70
C SER A 23 -1.29 -6.10 -17.53
N LEU A 24 -0.84 -6.32 -18.77
CA LEU A 24 -0.70 -5.28 -19.78
C LEU A 24 -2.07 -5.03 -20.43
N LEU A 25 -2.70 -3.92 -20.02
CA LEU A 25 -3.97 -3.42 -20.54
C LEU A 25 -3.75 -2.42 -21.67
N ASN A 26 -4.75 -2.25 -22.54
CA ASN A 26 -4.70 -1.29 -23.65
C ASN A 26 -4.63 0.16 -23.15
N SER A 27 -4.09 1.04 -23.99
CA SER A 27 -3.90 2.46 -23.66
C SER A 27 -5.22 3.17 -23.38
N ASP A 28 -6.29 2.88 -24.13
CA ASP A 28 -7.59 3.56 -23.94
C ASP A 28 -8.15 3.29 -22.55
N TYR A 29 -8.04 2.04 -22.06
CA TYR A 29 -8.42 1.69 -20.70
C TYR A 29 -7.60 2.48 -19.68
N LYS A 30 -6.28 2.56 -19.87
CA LYS A 30 -5.39 3.30 -18.95
C LYS A 30 -5.75 4.79 -18.91
N ILE A 31 -6.02 5.40 -20.07
CA ILE A 31 -6.45 6.80 -20.16
C ILE A 31 -7.72 7.01 -19.36
N PHE A 32 -8.74 6.17 -19.59
CA PHE A 32 -10.02 6.29 -18.88
C PHE A 32 -9.86 6.08 -17.36
N ALA A 33 -9.13 5.04 -16.95
CA ALA A 33 -8.83 4.75 -15.55
C ALA A 33 -8.07 5.91 -14.88
N SER A 34 -7.11 6.53 -15.56
CA SER A 34 -6.38 7.70 -15.05
C SER A 34 -7.29 8.92 -14.87
N ILE A 35 -8.20 9.18 -15.81
CA ILE A 35 -9.19 10.26 -15.67
C ILE A 35 -10.07 10.02 -14.44
N LEU A 36 -10.55 8.80 -14.24
CA LEU A 36 -11.35 8.45 -13.05
C LEU A 36 -10.54 8.59 -11.76
N ALA A 37 -9.31 8.08 -11.73
CA ALA A 37 -8.44 8.15 -10.57
C ALA A 37 -8.17 9.60 -10.13
N GLU A 38 -7.82 10.50 -11.06
CA GLU A 38 -7.58 11.91 -10.73
C GLU A 38 -8.85 12.62 -10.24
N ARG A 39 -10.02 12.30 -10.80
CA ARG A 39 -11.30 12.84 -10.32
C ARG A 39 -11.67 12.32 -8.93
N LEU A 40 -11.36 11.07 -8.59
CA LEU A 40 -11.65 10.51 -7.26
C LEU A 40 -10.68 11.04 -6.20
N LYS A 41 -9.41 11.19 -6.56
CA LYS A 41 -8.32 11.58 -5.65
C LYS A 41 -8.59 12.86 -4.87
N ILE A 42 -9.29 13.84 -5.45
CA ILE A 42 -9.65 15.09 -4.76
C ILE A 42 -10.67 14.89 -3.62
N TYR A 43 -11.44 13.80 -3.65
CA TYR A 43 -12.43 13.48 -2.62
C TYR A 43 -11.96 12.46 -1.60
N LEU A 44 -11.05 11.54 -1.98
CA LEU A 44 -10.62 10.43 -1.12
C LEU A 44 -10.10 10.88 0.25
N ASN A 45 -9.42 12.03 0.32
CA ASN A 45 -8.93 12.57 1.58
C ASN A 45 -10.03 12.93 2.59
N ASN A 46 -11.27 13.13 2.14
CA ASN A 46 -12.40 13.43 3.01
C ASN A 46 -13.02 12.16 3.61
N PHE A 47 -12.77 11.00 3.01
CA PHE A 47 -13.39 9.72 3.40
C PHE A 47 -12.40 8.76 4.05
N ILE A 48 -11.10 8.89 3.79
CA ILE A 48 -10.08 8.00 4.31
C ILE A 48 -9.43 8.61 5.55
N HIS A 49 -9.36 7.82 6.63
CA HIS A 49 -8.77 8.20 7.91
C HIS A 49 -7.35 8.75 7.76
N ALA A 50 -6.96 9.76 8.56
CA ALA A 50 -5.70 10.47 8.42
C ALA A 50 -4.46 9.56 8.50
N ASP A 51 -4.52 8.51 9.33
CA ASP A 51 -3.40 7.58 9.52
C ASP A 51 -3.13 6.65 8.33
N GLN A 52 -4.05 6.58 7.36
CA GLN A 52 -3.83 5.82 6.13
C GLN A 52 -3.09 6.68 5.12
N ASN A 53 -1.76 6.54 5.06
CA ASN A 53 -0.91 7.42 4.25
C ASN A 53 -0.59 6.90 2.82
N GLY A 54 -0.90 5.64 2.51
CA GLY A 54 -0.59 5.05 1.21
C GLY A 54 -1.43 5.63 0.05
N PHE A 55 -0.77 5.94 -1.07
CA PHE A 55 -1.38 6.32 -2.36
C PHE A 55 -2.32 7.55 -2.34
N LEU A 56 -2.28 8.38 -1.31
CA LEU A 56 -3.13 9.55 -1.16
C LEU A 56 -2.39 10.87 -1.37
N LEU A 57 -3.10 11.85 -1.91
CA LEU A 57 -2.54 13.17 -2.19
C LEU A 57 -2.13 13.86 -0.88
N LYS A 58 -0.90 14.40 -0.84
CA LYS A 58 -0.29 15.10 0.30
C LYS A 58 -0.06 14.25 1.55
N ARG A 59 -0.13 12.91 1.44
CA ARG A 59 0.23 11.98 2.52
C ARG A 59 1.55 11.30 2.20
N GLN A 60 2.45 11.19 3.17
CA GLN A 60 3.80 10.69 2.96
C GLN A 60 4.13 9.56 3.93
N ILE A 61 4.99 8.63 3.49
CA ILE A 61 5.42 7.49 4.33
C ILE A 61 6.11 7.95 5.62
N LYS A 62 6.75 9.12 5.60
CA LYS A 62 7.39 9.72 6.78
C LYS A 62 6.39 10.03 7.90
N ASP A 63 5.13 10.27 7.57
CA ASP A 63 4.08 10.58 8.54
C ASP A 63 3.79 9.31 9.38
N ASN A 64 3.75 8.13 8.73
CA ASN A 64 3.69 6.84 9.44
C ASN A 64 4.92 6.59 10.32
N MET A 65 6.13 6.88 9.81
CA MET A 65 7.35 6.71 10.61
C MET A 65 7.33 7.59 11.86
N ARG A 66 6.83 8.82 11.74
CA ARG A 66 6.68 9.74 12.87
C ARG A 66 5.72 9.21 13.92
N ILE A 67 4.56 8.72 13.51
CA ILE A 67 3.57 8.11 14.41
C ILE A 67 4.18 6.95 15.20
N ILE A 68 4.94 6.07 14.53
CA ILE A 68 5.60 4.94 15.20
C ILE A 68 6.63 5.42 16.22
N LEU A 69 7.49 6.37 15.84
CA LEU A 69 8.52 6.92 16.73
C LEU A 69 7.89 7.58 17.96
N ASP A 70 6.90 8.45 17.76
CA ASP A 70 6.21 9.15 18.85
C ASP A 70 5.50 8.14 19.77
N THR A 71 4.97 7.05 19.22
CA THR A 71 4.39 5.96 20.01
C THR A 71 5.45 5.25 20.85
N LEU A 72 6.61 4.91 20.27
CA LEU A 72 7.71 4.27 21.00
C LEU A 72 8.21 5.17 22.15
N GLU A 73 8.46 6.45 21.86
CA GLU A 73 8.91 7.44 22.85
C GLU A 73 7.90 7.59 24.00
N TYR A 74 6.60 7.58 23.69
CA TYR A 74 5.55 7.65 24.71
C TYR A 74 5.59 6.47 25.67
N TYR A 75 5.72 5.24 25.18
CA TYR A 75 5.75 4.05 26.04
C TYR A 75 7.08 3.87 26.76
N GLU A 76 8.19 4.38 26.21
CA GLU A 76 9.47 4.45 26.93
C GLU A 76 9.37 5.35 28.17
N ALA A 77 8.63 6.48 28.07
CA ALA A 77 8.37 7.38 29.19
C ALA A 77 7.33 6.87 30.20
N HIS A 78 6.58 5.80 29.87
CA HIS A 78 5.48 5.25 30.69
C HIS A 78 5.65 3.73 30.88
N PRO A 79 6.66 3.29 31.66
CA PRO A 79 6.99 1.87 31.82
C PRO A 79 5.89 1.04 32.50
N GLU A 80 4.93 1.69 33.15
CA GLU A 80 3.75 1.03 33.73
C GLU A 80 2.75 0.55 32.67
N LYS A 81 2.85 1.06 31.43
CA LYS A 81 1.96 0.70 30.32
C LYS A 81 2.63 -0.30 29.40
N GLN A 82 1.81 -1.18 28.83
CA GLN A 82 2.26 -2.20 27.88
C GLN A 82 1.81 -1.86 26.47
N MET A 83 2.63 -2.20 25.48
CA MET A 83 2.35 -2.02 24.07
C MET A 83 2.76 -3.25 23.27
N ALA A 84 2.01 -3.54 22.22
CA ALA A 84 2.40 -4.48 21.17
C ALA A 84 2.31 -3.79 19.80
N LEU A 85 3.33 -4.00 18.96
CA LEU A 85 3.32 -3.59 17.56
C LEU A 85 3.00 -4.80 16.69
N MET A 86 1.97 -4.68 15.84
CA MET A 86 1.56 -5.72 14.90
C MET A 86 1.86 -5.28 13.47
N PHE A 87 2.64 -6.10 12.77
CA PHE A 87 2.97 -5.89 11.37
C PHE A 87 2.09 -6.82 10.52
N LEU A 88 1.11 -6.23 9.84
CA LEU A 88 0.15 -6.96 9.01
C LEU A 88 0.43 -6.68 7.53
N ASP A 89 0.36 -7.73 6.71
CA ASP A 89 0.45 -7.63 5.25
C ASP A 89 -0.66 -8.46 4.59
N ALA A 90 -1.20 -7.94 3.48
CA ALA A 90 -2.28 -8.58 2.74
C ALA A 90 -1.70 -9.38 1.57
N GLN A 91 -1.77 -10.71 1.64
CA GLN A 91 -1.33 -11.56 0.54
C GLN A 91 -2.21 -11.32 -0.69
N LYS A 92 -1.58 -11.01 -1.83
CA LYS A 92 -2.25 -10.79 -3.12
C LYS A 92 -3.43 -9.80 -3.01
N ALA A 93 -3.19 -8.65 -2.37
CA ALA A 93 -4.21 -7.67 -2.03
C ALA A 93 -5.16 -7.30 -3.20
N PHE A 94 -4.64 -7.21 -4.44
CA PHE A 94 -5.43 -6.88 -5.62
C PHE A 94 -6.21 -8.06 -6.22
N ASP A 95 -5.73 -9.29 -6.04
CA ASP A 95 -6.39 -10.49 -6.60
C ASP A 95 -7.54 -10.98 -5.69
N ASN A 96 -7.52 -10.59 -4.41
CA ASN A 96 -8.44 -11.07 -3.38
C ASN A 96 -9.59 -10.07 -3.06
N VAL A 97 -9.76 -9.02 -3.88
CA VAL A 97 -10.89 -8.09 -3.71
C VAL A 97 -12.16 -8.74 -4.22
N SER A 98 -13.17 -8.92 -3.35
CA SER A 98 -14.51 -9.35 -3.75
C SER A 98 -15.26 -8.17 -4.36
N TRP A 99 -15.78 -8.33 -5.58
CA TRP A 99 -16.57 -7.34 -6.30
C TRP A 99 -18.05 -7.71 -6.35
#